data_AF-A0A964LB35-F1
#
_entry.id   AF-A0A964LB35-F1
#
_cell.length_a   1.000
_cell.length_b   1.000
_cell.length_c   1.000
_cell.angle_alpha   90.00
_cell.angle_beta   90.00
_cell.angle_gamma   90.00
#
_symmetry.space_group_name_H-M   'P 1'
#
loop_
_entity.id
_entity.type
_entity.pdbx_description
1 polymer ?
#
loop_
_entity_poly.entity_id
_entity_poly.type
_entity_poly.pdbx_seq_one_letter_code
_entity_poly.pdbx_strand_id
1 'polypeptide(L)'
;MSKLKWGLRGFEFRLGSTAHPHLKLRIQPMDLHDREVWVFSVDTHDRFLQATHDLDPVEAQKFRDLVDQNRQLKHQIEETLSPGGFLTPKGVLRLDLTSSSNP
;
A
#
# COMPACT_ATOMS: atom_id res chain seq x y z
N MET A 1 -10.65 -17.51 29.79
CA MET A 1 -10.56 -17.51 28.31
C MET A 1 -11.33 -16.31 27.77
N SER A 2 -10.63 -15.21 27.44
CA SER A 2 -11.28 -13.98 26.97
C SER A 2 -11.34 -13.98 25.44
N LYS A 3 -12.50 -13.57 24.92
CA LYS A 3 -12.84 -13.58 23.49
C LYS A 3 -11.94 -12.61 22.72
N LEU A 4 -11.25 -13.16 21.71
CA LEU A 4 -10.53 -12.46 20.64
C LEU A 4 -11.35 -11.27 20.10
N LYS A 5 -10.97 -10.04 20.45
CA LYS A 5 -11.28 -8.84 19.66
C LYS A 5 -10.04 -8.47 18.84
N TRP A 6 -9.73 -9.26 17.81
CA TRP A 6 -8.76 -8.83 16.79
C TRP A 6 -9.48 -7.87 15.85
N GLY A 7 -9.72 -6.64 16.31
CA GLY A 7 -9.82 -5.54 15.37
C GLY A 7 -8.45 -5.39 14.73
N LEU A 8 -8.38 -5.38 13.39
CA LEU A 8 -7.16 -5.00 12.67
C LEU A 8 -6.65 -3.69 13.29
N ARG A 9 -5.48 -3.73 13.93
CA ARG A 9 -4.84 -2.51 14.45
C ARG A 9 -4.38 -1.71 13.25
N GLY A 10 -4.85 -0.47 13.13
CA GLY A 10 -4.44 0.41 12.05
C GLY A 10 -5.49 1.45 11.68
N PHE A 11 -5.12 2.31 10.73
CA PHE A 11 -5.98 3.33 10.14
C PHE A 11 -5.99 3.17 8.62
N GLU A 12 -7.16 3.35 8.02
CA GLU A 12 -7.30 3.47 6.57
C GLU A 12 -7.95 4.80 6.23
N PHE A 13 -7.32 5.58 5.36
CA PHE A 13 -7.86 6.80 4.80
C PHE A 13 -8.08 6.61 3.31
N ARG A 14 -9.26 6.98 2.81
CA ARG A 14 -9.47 7.04 1.36
C ARG A 14 -8.73 8.24 0.82
N LEU A 15 -7.76 7.99 -0.07
CA LEU A 15 -7.08 9.02 -0.84
C LEU A 15 -7.71 9.21 -2.23
N GLY A 16 -8.62 8.32 -2.59
CA GLY A 16 -9.18 8.29 -3.92
C GLY A 16 -9.94 9.56 -4.29
N SER A 17 -9.77 9.96 -5.54
CA SER A 17 -10.54 11.02 -6.19
C SER A 17 -11.40 10.42 -7.31
N THR A 18 -12.15 11.24 -8.03
CA THR A 18 -12.84 10.81 -9.25
C THR A 18 -11.90 10.16 -10.27
N ALA A 19 -10.64 10.57 -10.33
CA ALA A 19 -9.63 10.02 -11.24
C ALA A 19 -8.96 8.73 -10.71
N HIS A 20 -8.84 8.58 -9.39
CA HIS A 20 -8.16 7.43 -8.76
C HIS A 20 -9.03 6.84 -7.63
N PRO A 21 -10.21 6.28 -7.94
CA PRO A 21 -11.25 5.99 -6.93
C PRO A 21 -10.85 4.95 -5.87
N HIS A 22 -9.83 4.16 -6.15
CA HIS A 22 -9.46 2.98 -5.35
C HIS A 22 -8.21 3.17 -4.48
N LEU A 23 -7.68 4.39 -4.44
CA LEU A 23 -6.50 4.72 -3.64
C LEU A 23 -6.84 4.85 -2.15
N LYS A 24 -6.07 4.16 -1.30
CA LYS A 24 -6.14 4.29 0.16
C LYS A 24 -4.75 4.40 0.77
N LEU A 25 -4.63 5.21 1.81
CA LEU A 25 -3.51 5.20 2.73
C LEU A 25 -3.83 4.21 3.86
N ARG A 26 -2.98 3.21 4.06
CA ARG A 26 -3.04 2.28 5.18
C ARG A 26 -1.88 2.55 6.12
N ILE A 27 -2.18 2.74 7.39
CA ILE A 27 -1.21 2.92 8.48
C ILE A 27 -1.41 1.73 9.42
N GLN A 28 -0.42 0.83 9.49
CA GLN A 28 -0.54 -0.40 10.27
C GLN A 28 0.74 -0.68 11.06
N PRO A 29 0.63 -1.27 12.25
CA PRO A 29 1.79 -1.77 12.96
C PRO A 29 2.34 -3.00 12.24
N MET A 30 3.67 -3.12 12.18
CA MET A 30 4.40 -4.28 11.70
C MET A 30 5.50 -4.61 12.70
N ASP A 31 5.82 -5.89 12.86
CA ASP A 31 6.99 -6.30 13.61
C ASP A 31 8.22 -6.22 12.70
N LEU A 32 9.27 -5.55 13.16
CA LEU A 32 10.58 -5.47 12.50
C LEU A 32 11.67 -5.74 13.55
N HIS A 33 12.15 -6.98 13.59
CA HIS A 33 13.15 -7.46 14.56
C HIS A 33 12.74 -7.22 16.02
N ASP A 34 11.59 -7.76 16.43
CA ASP A 34 11.04 -7.65 17.79
C ASP A 34 10.68 -6.21 18.21
N ARG A 35 10.50 -5.32 17.23
CA ARG A 35 10.07 -3.93 17.44
C ARG A 35 8.82 -3.64 16.61
N GLU A 36 7.77 -3.17 17.26
CA GLU A 36 6.58 -2.67 16.57
C GLU A 36 6.90 -1.33 15.89
N VAL A 37 6.74 -1.28 14.57
CA VAL A 37 6.91 -0.08 13.75
C VAL A 37 5.62 0.24 13.00
N TRP A 38 5.31 1.53 12.83
CA TRP A 38 4.15 1.96 12.07
C TRP A 38 4.53 2.18 10.61
N VAL A 39 3.87 1.45 9.71
CA VAL A 39 4.16 1.47 8.28
C VAL A 39 3.02 2.15 7.52
N PHE A 40 3.39 3.16 6.73
CA PHE A 40 2.51 3.95 5.89
C PHE A 40 2.62 3.44 4.46
N SER A 41 1.53 2.88 3.93
CA SER A 41 1.50 2.26 2.61
C SER A 41 0.30 2.73 1.80
N VAL A 42 0.46 2.81 0.48
CA VAL A 42 -0.66 3.11 -0.41
C VAL A 42 -1.14 1.84 -1.08
N ASP A 43 -2.45 1.62 -1.03
CA ASP A 43 -3.15 0.50 -1.61
C ASP A 43 -4.08 1.00 -2.71
N THR A 44 -3.93 0.46 -3.91
CA THR A 44 -4.68 0.87 -5.10
C THR A 44 -5.88 -0.04 -5.37
N HIS A 45 -6.04 -1.16 -4.65
CA HIS A 45 -7.10 -2.18 -4.82
C HIS A 45 -7.32 -2.68 -6.27
N ASP A 46 -6.42 -2.41 -7.20
CA ASP A 46 -6.54 -2.80 -8.62
C ASP A 46 -6.63 -4.33 -8.82
N ARG A 47 -6.17 -5.11 -7.83
CA ARG A 47 -6.14 -6.57 -7.85
C ARG A 47 -7.52 -7.23 -7.72
N PHE A 48 -8.55 -6.50 -7.29
CA PHE A 48 -9.91 -7.04 -7.15
C PHE A 48 -10.67 -7.13 -8.49
N LEU A 49 -10.09 -6.63 -9.58
CA LEU A 49 -10.76 -6.50 -10.86
C LEU A 49 -10.50 -7.70 -11.79
N GLN A 50 -10.45 -8.92 -11.24
CA GLN A 50 -10.53 -10.17 -12.03
C GLN A 50 -11.84 -10.31 -12.83
N ALA A 51 -12.79 -9.38 -12.65
CA ALA A 51 -14.03 -9.26 -13.42
C ALA A 51 -13.83 -8.65 -14.83
N THR A 52 -12.60 -8.51 -15.32
CA THR A 52 -12.31 -7.99 -16.68
C THR A 52 -12.53 -8.99 -17.80
N HIS A 53 -13.07 -10.18 -17.50
CA HIS A 53 -13.18 -11.30 -18.44
C HIS A 53 -14.06 -11.00 -19.66
N ASP A 54 -14.94 -10.00 -19.55
CA ASP A 54 -15.90 -9.58 -20.59
C ASP A 54 -15.64 -8.15 -21.12
N LEU A 55 -14.50 -7.52 -20.80
CA LEU A 55 -14.19 -6.17 -21.29
C LEU A 55 -13.81 -6.18 -22.77
N ASP A 56 -14.30 -5.20 -23.51
CA ASP A 56 -13.84 -4.97 -24.88
C ASP A 56 -12.34 -4.55 -24.89
N PRO A 57 -11.62 -4.70 -26.02
CA PRO A 57 -10.19 -4.37 -26.09
C PRO A 57 -9.82 -2.93 -25.73
N VAL A 58 -10.68 -1.96 -26.04
CA VAL A 58 -10.51 -0.53 -25.74
C VAL A 58 -10.72 -0.28 -24.25
N GLU A 59 -11.77 -0.85 -23.65
CA GLU A 59 -12.01 -0.79 -22.20
C GLU A 59 -10.89 -1.46 -21.42
N ALA A 60 -10.42 -2.62 -21.89
CA ALA A 60 -9.28 -3.30 -21.31
C ALA A 60 -8.00 -2.46 -21.37
N GLN A 61 -7.78 -1.68 -22.44
CA GLN A 61 -6.65 -0.76 -22.53
C GLN A 61 -6.78 0.39 -21.53
N LYS A 62 -7.94 1.05 -21.47
CA LYS A 62 -8.19 2.13 -20.48
C LYS A 62 -7.98 1.64 -19.06
N PHE A 63 -8.40 0.40 -18.78
CA PHE A 63 -8.21 -0.21 -17.48
C PHE A 63 -6.73 -0.45 -17.18
N ARG A 64 -5.95 -1.00 -18.13
CA ARG A 64 -4.49 -1.13 -17.97
C ARG A 64 -3.83 0.21 -17.67
N ASP A 65 -4.20 1.25 -18.42
CA ASP A 65 -3.66 2.60 -18.24
C ASP A 65 -3.99 3.14 -16.83
N LEU A 66 -5.21 2.91 -16.33
CA LEU A 66 -5.62 3.30 -14.98
C LEU A 66 -4.81 2.56 -13.90
N VAL A 67 -4.59 1.25 -14.05
CA VAL A 67 -3.80 0.46 -13.10
C VAL A 67 -2.35 0.94 -13.06
N ASP A 68 -1.77 1.27 -14.21
CA ASP A 68 -0.41 1.79 -14.29
C ASP A 68 -0.31 3.20 -13.68
N GLN A 69 -1.30 4.06 -13.92
CA GLN A 69 -1.39 5.38 -13.27
C GLN A 69 -1.53 5.27 -11.75
N ASN A 70 -2.41 4.38 -11.27
CA ASN A 70 -2.59 4.11 -9.84
C ASN A 70 -1.28 3.60 -9.20
N ARG A 71 -0.58 2.68 -9.86
CA ARG A 71 0.72 2.17 -9.40
C ARG A 71 1.76 3.29 -9.31
N GLN A 72 1.85 4.13 -10.33
CA GLN A 72 2.79 5.26 -10.34
C GLN A 72 2.47 6.25 -9.21
N LEU A 73 1.20 6.60 -9.03
CA LEU A 73 0.74 7.50 -7.98
C LEU A 73 1.03 6.94 -6.59
N LYS A 74 0.80 5.64 -6.38
CA LYS A 74 1.19 4.94 -5.15
C LYS A 74 2.67 5.18 -4.83
N HIS A 75 3.55 4.95 -5.79
CA HIS A 75 4.99 5.09 -5.58
C HIS A 75 5.36 6.54 -5.24
N GLN A 76 4.80 7.51 -5.96
CA GLN A 76 5.04 8.94 -5.70
C GLN A 76 4.63 9.36 -4.29
N ILE A 77 3.47 8.88 -3.80
CA ILE A 77 3.02 9.18 -2.44
C ILE A 77 3.96 8.56 -1.41
N GLU A 78 4.31 7.26 -1.55
CA GLU A 78 5.23 6.58 -0.63
C GLU A 78 6.63 7.23 -0.63
N GLU A 79 7.12 7.69 -1.79
CA GLU A 79 8.38 8.42 -1.89
C GLU A 79 8.32 9.80 -1.25
N THR A 80 7.19 10.49 -1.31
CA THR A 80 6.99 11.80 -0.66
C THR A 80 6.85 11.67 0.87
N LEU A 81 6.29 10.56 1.36
CA LEU A 81 6.16 10.29 2.79
C LEU A 81 7.52 10.05 3.47
N SER A 82 8.48 9.44 2.76
CA SER A 82 9.75 9.04 3.35
C SER A 82 10.60 10.21 3.88
N PRO A 83 10.81 11.34 3.16
CA PRO A 83 11.48 12.53 3.71
C PRO A 83 10.76 13.16 4.90
N GLY A 84 9.45 12.95 5.04
CA GLY A 84 8.66 13.40 6.18
C GLY A 84 8.87 12.59 7.46
N GLY A 85 9.75 11.58 7.45
CA GLY A 85 10.01 10.70 8.59
C GLY A 85 9.01 9.55 8.74
N PHE A 86 8.09 9.38 7.79
CA PHE A 86 7.15 8.26 7.80
C PHE A 86 7.81 7.01 7.22
N LEU A 87 7.71 5.90 7.96
CA LEU A 87 8.25 4.62 7.50
C LEU A 87 7.31 4.01 6.45
N THR A 88 7.84 3.74 5.25
CA THR A 88 7.10 3.17 4.13
C THR A 88 7.58 1.75 3.82
N PRO A 89 6.86 0.94 3.02
CA PRO A 89 7.28 -0.42 2.70
C PRO A 89 8.72 -0.51 2.17
N LYS A 90 9.11 0.42 1.28
CA LYS A 90 10.49 0.52 0.77
C LYS A 90 11.50 0.85 1.88
N GLY A 91 11.11 1.68 2.85
CA GLY A 91 11.91 2.00 4.03
C GLY A 91 12.11 0.78 4.94
N VAL A 92 11.04 0.02 5.21
CA VAL A 92 11.10 -1.24 5.99
C VAL A 92 12.06 -2.23 5.33
N LEU A 93 11.90 -2.47 4.03
CA LEU A 93 12.78 -3.38 3.29
C LEU A 93 14.26 -2.97 3.34
N ARG A 94 14.54 -1.66 3.28
CA ARG A 94 15.92 -1.16 3.42
C ARG A 94 16.47 -1.45 4.81
N LEU A 95 15.69 -1.21 5.86
CA LEU A 95 16.11 -1.47 7.24
C LEU A 95 16.41 -2.97 7.45
N ASP A 96 15.53 -3.84 6.98
CA ASP A 96 15.65 -5.30 7.05
C ASP A 96 16.88 -5.86 6.28
N LEU A 97 17.18 -5.28 5.10
CA LEU A 97 18.38 -5.62 4.34
C LEU A 97 19.67 -5.13 5.00
N THR A 98 19.64 -4.03 5.75
CA THR A 98 20.82 -3.49 6.44
C THR A 98 21.06 -4.11 7.82
N SER A 99 20.01 -4.58 8.51
CA SER A 99 20.13 -5.24 9.81
C SER A 99 20.76 -6.64 9.68
N SER A 100 20.49 -7.33 8.56
CA SER A 100 21.06 -8.64 8.24
C SER A 100 22.54 -8.60 7.79
N SER A 101 23.12 -7.40 7.61
CA SER A 101 24.53 -7.20 7.23
C SER A 101 25.51 -6.92 8.37
N ASN A 102 25.08 -6.97 9.63
CA ASN A 102 25.98 -6.95 10.80
C ASN A 102 26.10 -8.36 11.41
N PRO A 103 27.23 -9.07 11.22
CA PRO A 103 27.53 -10.29 11.96
C PRO A 103 27.82 -10.03 13.45
#